data_AF-A0A0G2I7J5-F1
#
_entry.id   AF-A0A0G2I7J5-F1
#
_cell.length_a   1.000
_cell.length_b   1.000
_cell.length_c   1.000
_cell.angle_alpha   90.00
_cell.angle_beta   90.00
_cell.angle_gamma   90.00
#
_symmetry.space_group_name_H-M   'P 1'
#
loop_
_entity.id
_entity.type
_entity.pdbx_description
1 polymer ?
#
loop_
_entity_poly.entity_id
_entity_poly.type
_entity_poly.pdbx_seq_one_letter_code
_entity_poly.pdbx_strand_id
1 'polypeptide(L)'
;MGRAPAYIFVVRHGNRLDAANKQWHLQSPTPYDPPLTYSGWNQAKAVGQRIGEILRDGDKERDKEQQADQPATDGTSRKRRKYKVVIHSSPFLRCIQTSVGISAGLASIPEPSTATVARTSSTHSVTNPRLRATVQPEVSVPPPTPPTSSRPSSRAKSAIQKTVLRLDAFLGEWLTPGYFELITPPPGSGLMLASAKAELLRKEDYTNYPGLYAHHAPHNSSSGPGSGHMWGQSPVVATPENSLENGGSLAEAMRRAGRSDSVTSNGESHLITGGAYVAPVPTYALSHNAEIPRGYVPHARDNCCDIDYQWDSMRGPLDWGDGGSYGEEWTAMHHRFRKGLQNMVDWYATHEHPADMVTKERRDSATASDDAIDVDDEEDVETESVVILVSHGAGCNALIGAITHQPVLTDVSLASLTSAVGQDL
;
A
#
# COMPACT_ATOMS: atom_id res chain seq x y z
N MET A 1 -14.91 19.33 11.74
CA MET A 1 -15.22 19.74 10.36
C MET A 1 -14.16 19.15 9.44
N GLY A 2 -14.54 18.65 8.27
CA GLY A 2 -13.60 18.14 7.27
C GLY A 2 -12.66 19.23 6.75
N ARG A 3 -11.61 18.82 6.03
CA ARG A 3 -10.68 19.71 5.33
C ARG A 3 -10.43 19.11 3.95
N ALA A 4 -10.33 19.96 2.93
CA ALA A 4 -9.98 19.52 1.59
C ALA A 4 -8.66 18.71 1.62
N PRO A 5 -8.46 17.73 0.73
CA PRO A 5 -7.23 16.96 0.68
C PRO A 5 -6.00 17.86 0.54
N ALA A 6 -4.95 17.58 1.31
CA ALA A 6 -3.69 18.31 1.19
C ALA A 6 -3.05 18.13 -0.20
N TYR A 7 -3.26 16.95 -0.79
CA TYR A 7 -2.85 16.63 -2.14
C TYR A 7 -3.92 15.81 -2.86
N ILE A 8 -4.12 16.10 -4.14
CA ILE A 8 -4.78 15.21 -5.10
C ILE A 8 -3.77 14.82 -6.17
N PHE A 9 -3.57 13.51 -6.32
CA PHE A 9 -2.76 12.95 -7.39
C PHE A 9 -3.65 12.31 -8.45
N VAL A 10 -3.43 12.60 -9.72
CA VAL A 10 -4.07 11.93 -10.86
C VAL A 10 -3.08 11.00 -11.52
N VAL A 11 -3.44 9.72 -11.64
CA VAL A 11 -2.57 8.67 -12.17
C VAL A 11 -3.27 7.88 -13.27
N ARG A 12 -2.60 7.75 -14.42
CA ARG A 12 -3.03 6.82 -15.49
C ARG A 12 -2.55 5.42 -15.17
N HIS A 13 -3.36 4.40 -15.46
CA HIS A 13 -2.93 3.00 -15.34
C HIS A 13 -1.59 2.71 -16.06
N GLY A 14 -0.89 1.66 -15.62
CA GLY A 14 0.37 1.21 -16.24
C GLY A 14 0.17 0.49 -17.60
N ASN A 15 1.27 -0.04 -18.14
CA ASN A 15 1.26 -0.80 -19.39
C ASN A 15 0.37 -2.05 -19.34
N ARG A 16 -0.41 -2.27 -20.40
CA ARG A 16 -1.47 -3.30 -20.45
C ARG A 16 -1.07 -4.49 -21.31
N LEU A 17 -1.59 -5.66 -20.94
CA LEU A 17 -1.27 -6.91 -21.60
C LEU A 17 -1.79 -7.00 -23.03
N ASP A 18 -2.98 -6.47 -23.31
CA ASP A 18 -3.58 -6.46 -24.65
C ASP A 18 -2.87 -5.50 -25.62
N ALA A 19 -2.24 -4.44 -25.08
CA ALA A 19 -1.38 -3.57 -25.87
C ALA A 19 -0.10 -4.30 -26.31
N ALA A 20 0.43 -5.15 -25.43
CA ALA A 20 1.63 -5.96 -25.65
C ALA A 20 1.38 -7.22 -26.50
N ASN A 21 0.21 -7.84 -26.34
CA ASN A 21 -0.26 -9.00 -27.09
C ASN A 21 -1.62 -8.67 -27.74
N LYS A 22 -1.58 -8.36 -29.05
CA LYS A 22 -2.78 -8.01 -29.82
C LYS A 22 -3.83 -9.13 -29.90
N GLN A 23 -3.44 -10.38 -29.67
CA GLN A 23 -4.35 -11.53 -29.66
C GLN A 23 -4.90 -11.86 -28.26
N TRP A 24 -4.55 -11.10 -27.23
CA TRP A 24 -4.98 -11.37 -25.85
C TRP A 24 -6.51 -11.47 -25.71
N HIS A 25 -7.24 -10.62 -26.44
CA HIS A 25 -8.71 -10.60 -26.42
C HIS A 25 -9.34 -11.93 -26.87
N LEU A 26 -8.64 -12.75 -27.66
CA LEU A 26 -9.14 -14.06 -28.12
C LEU A 26 -9.10 -15.13 -27.02
N GLN A 27 -8.34 -14.89 -25.95
CA GLN A 27 -8.08 -15.87 -24.89
C GLN A 27 -8.72 -15.46 -23.55
N SER A 28 -9.30 -14.27 -23.49
CA SER A 28 -9.87 -13.71 -22.27
C SER A 28 -11.39 -13.81 -22.25
N PRO A 29 -12.01 -14.23 -21.15
CA PRO A 29 -13.46 -14.16 -20.98
C PRO A 29 -13.96 -12.70 -20.84
N THR A 30 -13.08 -11.76 -20.51
CA THR A 30 -13.38 -10.34 -20.30
C THR A 30 -12.42 -9.47 -21.14
N PRO A 31 -12.54 -9.48 -22.48
CA PRO A 31 -11.59 -8.80 -23.36
C PRO A 31 -11.59 -7.27 -23.24
N TYR A 32 -12.62 -6.68 -22.63
CA TYR A 32 -12.70 -5.25 -22.31
C TYR A 32 -11.85 -4.85 -21.08
N ASP A 33 -11.40 -5.82 -20.28
CA ASP A 33 -10.73 -5.56 -19.00
C ASP A 33 -9.35 -6.22 -18.90
N PRO A 34 -8.38 -5.80 -19.74
CA PRO A 34 -7.04 -6.35 -19.70
C PRO A 34 -6.29 -6.03 -18.41
N PRO A 35 -5.49 -6.98 -17.89
CA PRO A 35 -4.56 -6.71 -16.80
C PRO A 35 -3.37 -5.88 -17.29
N LEU A 36 -2.56 -5.43 -16.33
CA LEU A 36 -1.24 -4.88 -16.59
C LEU A 36 -0.25 -5.97 -17.03
N THR A 37 0.78 -5.57 -17.76
CA THR A 37 2.01 -6.37 -17.91
C THR A 37 2.86 -6.30 -16.64
N TYR A 38 3.88 -7.15 -16.55
CA TYR A 38 4.89 -7.05 -15.48
C TYR A 38 5.60 -5.69 -15.47
N SER A 39 5.86 -5.08 -16.64
CA SER A 39 6.36 -3.70 -16.70
C SER A 39 5.34 -2.68 -16.17
N GLY A 40 4.07 -2.83 -16.51
CA GLY A 40 2.98 -1.98 -15.97
C GLY A 40 2.87 -2.07 -14.44
N TRP A 41 3.04 -3.26 -13.89
CA TRP A 41 3.11 -3.48 -12.44
C TRP A 41 4.28 -2.75 -11.79
N ASN A 42 5.48 -2.83 -12.38
CA ASN A 42 6.65 -2.13 -11.86
C ASN A 42 6.53 -0.61 -12.00
N GLN A 43 5.92 -0.12 -13.08
CA GLN A 43 5.58 1.29 -13.24
C GLN A 43 4.69 1.79 -12.11
N ALA A 44 3.65 1.04 -11.75
CA ALA A 44 2.74 1.40 -10.67
C ALA A 44 3.44 1.49 -9.30
N LYS A 45 4.34 0.55 -8.99
CA LYS A 45 5.18 0.63 -7.78
C LYS A 45 6.08 1.86 -7.77
N ALA A 46 6.71 2.18 -8.90
CA ALA A 46 7.55 3.37 -9.02
C ALA A 46 6.74 4.67 -8.81
N VAL A 47 5.50 4.73 -9.29
CA VAL A 47 4.60 5.86 -9.01
C VAL A 47 4.33 5.99 -7.52
N GLY A 48 4.04 4.90 -6.81
CA GLY A 48 3.85 4.92 -5.36
C GLY A 48 5.08 5.44 -4.61
N GLN A 49 6.27 4.98 -5.00
CA GLN A 49 7.52 5.50 -4.44
C GLN A 49 7.68 7.00 -4.68
N ARG A 50 7.39 7.46 -5.90
CA ARG A 50 7.47 8.87 -6.26
C ARG A 50 6.50 9.75 -5.49
N ILE A 51 5.28 9.27 -5.24
CA ILE A 51 4.32 10.00 -4.39
C ILE A 51 4.86 10.14 -2.97
N GLY A 52 5.44 9.06 -2.41
CA GLY A 52 6.08 9.11 -1.10
C GLY A 52 7.23 10.13 -1.03
N GLU A 53 8.03 10.26 -2.08
CA GLU A 53 9.06 11.30 -2.19
C GLU A 53 8.45 12.72 -2.18
N ILE A 54 7.41 12.96 -3.00
CA ILE A 54 6.75 14.27 -3.10
C ILE A 54 6.17 14.71 -1.75
N LEU A 55 5.51 13.80 -1.03
CA LEU A 55 4.93 14.10 0.29
C LEU A 55 6.02 14.50 1.30
N ARG A 56 7.14 13.76 1.33
CA ARG A 56 8.28 14.05 2.20
C ARG A 56 8.98 15.36 1.85
N ASP A 57 9.08 15.69 0.57
CA ASP A 57 9.69 16.95 0.13
C ASP A 57 8.78 18.15 0.44
N GLY A 58 7.46 17.99 0.25
CA GLY A 58 6.47 19.00 0.66
C GLY A 58 6.48 19.29 2.16
N ASP A 59 6.70 18.28 3.01
CA ASP A 59 6.87 18.49 4.45
C ASP A 59 8.11 19.34 4.76
N LYS A 60 9.24 19.05 4.12
CA LYS A 60 10.49 19.81 4.32
C LYS A 60 10.34 21.26 3.88
N GLU A 61 9.59 21.54 2.82
CA GLU A 61 9.39 22.90 2.32
C GLU A 61 8.54 23.72 3.28
N ARG A 62 7.41 23.18 3.74
CA ARG A 62 6.58 23.86 4.74
C ARG A 62 7.28 24.07 6.08
N ASP A 63 8.10 23.11 6.50
CA ASP A 63 8.89 23.26 7.73
C ASP A 63 9.92 24.40 7.63
N LYS A 64 10.48 24.64 6.44
CA LYS A 64 11.38 25.78 6.18
C LYS A 64 10.62 27.11 6.18
N GLU A 65 9.45 27.17 5.55
CA GLU A 65 8.60 28.37 5.52
C GLU A 65 8.17 28.78 6.92
N GLN A 66 7.70 27.83 7.74
CA GLN A 66 7.31 28.08 9.12
C GLN A 66 8.49 28.51 10.00
N GLN A 67 9.71 28.07 9.68
CA GLN A 67 10.93 28.48 10.39
C GLN A 67 11.43 29.86 9.99
N ALA A 68 11.09 30.35 8.79
CA ALA A 68 11.41 31.70 8.34
C ALA A 68 10.46 32.77 8.92
N ASP A 69 9.21 32.40 9.21
CA ASP A 69 8.13 33.34 9.57
C ASP A 69 7.92 33.51 11.11
N GLN A 70 8.55 32.68 11.96
CA GLN A 70 8.44 32.80 13.42
C GLN A 70 9.69 33.42 14.07
N PRO A 71 9.57 34.54 14.84
CA PRO A 71 10.63 34.97 15.74
C PRO A 71 10.85 33.93 16.85
N ALA A 72 12.07 33.85 17.37
CA ALA A 72 12.55 32.83 18.32
C ALA A 72 11.93 32.89 19.74
N THR A 73 10.61 33.12 19.84
CA THR A 73 9.91 33.40 21.10
C THR A 73 8.56 32.68 21.19
N ASP A 74 8.54 31.35 21.04
CA ASP A 74 7.77 30.51 21.96
C ASP A 74 8.10 29.03 21.76
N GLY A 75 8.31 28.31 22.86
CA GLY A 75 8.74 26.91 22.87
C GLY A 75 7.63 25.90 22.55
N THR A 76 6.70 26.22 21.66
CA THR A 76 5.67 25.27 21.23
C THR A 76 6.30 24.17 20.37
N SER A 77 6.11 22.92 20.77
CA SER A 77 6.55 21.75 19.98
C SER A 77 5.89 21.79 18.61
N ARG A 78 6.67 21.62 17.55
CA ARG A 78 6.12 21.53 16.19
C ARG A 78 5.22 20.31 16.10
N LYS A 79 3.97 20.51 15.68
CA LYS A 79 3.06 19.40 15.42
C LYS A 79 3.57 18.59 14.24
N ARG A 80 3.70 17.28 14.43
CA ARG A 80 4.16 16.36 13.39
C ARG A 80 3.01 16.11 12.41
N ARG A 81 3.29 16.15 11.10
CA ARG A 81 2.26 15.85 10.10
C ARG A 81 2.22 14.35 9.81
N LYS A 82 1.02 13.82 9.60
CA LYS A 82 0.79 12.44 9.18
C LYS A 82 -0.21 12.42 8.03
N TYR A 83 0.12 11.75 6.94
CA TYR A 83 -0.81 11.61 5.83
C TYR A 83 -1.66 10.36 5.94
N LYS A 84 -2.96 10.51 5.74
CA LYS A 84 -3.88 9.40 5.49
C LYS A 84 -4.16 9.30 4.00
N VAL A 85 -3.55 8.31 3.35
CA VAL A 85 -3.63 8.13 1.90
C VAL A 85 -4.85 7.27 1.54
N VAL A 86 -5.70 7.80 0.67
CA VAL A 86 -6.84 7.10 0.08
C VAL A 86 -6.70 7.06 -1.43
N ILE A 87 -6.77 5.87 -2.00
CA ILE A 87 -6.74 5.63 -3.44
C ILE A 87 -8.18 5.41 -3.90
N HIS A 88 -8.68 6.29 -4.76
CA HIS A 88 -9.93 6.14 -5.49
C HIS A 88 -9.61 5.63 -6.89
N SER A 89 -10.17 4.49 -7.28
CA SER A 89 -9.77 3.76 -8.48
C SER A 89 -10.94 3.45 -9.40
N SER A 90 -10.70 3.56 -10.71
CA SER A 90 -11.58 2.98 -11.72
C SER A 90 -11.76 1.47 -11.49
N PRO A 91 -12.97 0.90 -11.72
CA PRO A 91 -13.22 -0.52 -11.47
C PRO A 91 -12.56 -1.47 -12.49
N PHE A 92 -11.85 -0.96 -13.49
CA PHE A 92 -11.11 -1.80 -14.45
C PHE A 92 -9.87 -2.43 -13.80
N LEU A 93 -9.62 -3.71 -14.08
CA LEU A 93 -8.54 -4.51 -13.54
C LEU A 93 -7.17 -3.83 -13.65
N ARG A 94 -6.86 -3.21 -14.79
CA ARG A 94 -5.62 -2.43 -14.98
C ARG A 94 -5.46 -1.29 -13.97
N CYS A 95 -6.55 -0.59 -13.62
CA CYS A 95 -6.53 0.51 -12.66
C CYS A 95 -6.42 -0.01 -11.23
N ILE A 96 -7.12 -1.10 -10.91
CA ILE A 96 -7.03 -1.78 -9.62
C ILE A 96 -5.61 -2.29 -9.38
N GLN A 97 -5.02 -3.01 -10.33
CA GLN A 97 -3.63 -3.47 -10.25
C GLN A 97 -2.65 -2.30 -10.15
N THR A 98 -2.91 -1.19 -10.85
CA THR A 98 -2.10 0.03 -10.68
C THR A 98 -2.22 0.57 -9.26
N SER A 99 -3.41 0.59 -8.69
CA SER A 99 -3.68 1.11 -7.33
C SER A 99 -3.00 0.26 -6.25
N VAL A 100 -3.06 -1.07 -6.38
CA VAL A 100 -2.33 -1.99 -5.49
C VAL A 100 -0.82 -1.81 -5.65
N GLY A 101 -0.33 -1.63 -6.88
CA GLY A 101 1.08 -1.32 -7.13
C GLY A 101 1.55 -0.02 -6.48
N ILE A 102 0.75 1.05 -6.57
CA ILE A 102 1.01 2.33 -5.89
C ILE A 102 1.10 2.14 -4.38
N SER A 103 0.16 1.38 -3.80
CA SER A 103 0.14 1.07 -2.36
C SER A 103 1.42 0.34 -1.93
N ALA A 104 1.85 -0.65 -2.72
CA ALA A 104 3.11 -1.36 -2.49
C ALA A 104 4.35 -0.46 -2.60
N GLY A 105 4.33 0.48 -3.54
CA GLY A 105 5.39 1.48 -3.69
C GLY A 105 5.49 2.40 -2.48
N LEU A 106 4.36 2.94 -2.01
CA LEU A 106 4.28 3.76 -0.80
C LEU A 106 4.76 2.99 0.43
N ALA A 107 4.27 1.78 0.63
CA ALA A 107 4.64 0.92 1.76
C ALA A 107 6.11 0.47 1.76
N SER A 108 6.80 0.54 0.61
CA SER A 108 8.23 0.20 0.51
C SER A 108 9.15 1.30 1.06
N ILE A 109 8.64 2.51 1.27
CA ILE A 109 9.36 3.64 1.86
C ILE A 109 8.86 3.77 3.31
N PRO A 110 9.61 3.28 4.32
CA PRO A 110 9.19 3.45 5.70
C PRO A 110 9.19 4.95 6.04
N GLU A 111 8.11 5.38 6.69
CA GLU A 111 8.08 6.66 7.41
C GLU A 111 9.30 6.70 8.34
N PRO A 112 10.01 7.84 8.48
CA PRO A 112 11.14 7.93 9.38
C PRO A 112 10.70 7.63 10.81
N SER A 113 10.89 6.37 11.24
CA SER A 113 10.63 5.93 12.59
C SER A 113 11.55 6.70 13.54
N THR A 114 10.97 7.20 14.62
CA THR A 114 11.61 7.99 15.66
C THR A 114 12.99 7.44 16.01
N ALA A 115 14.04 8.25 15.82
CA ALA A 115 15.21 8.11 16.64
C ALA A 115 14.74 8.37 18.06
N THR A 116 14.58 7.32 18.86
CA THR A 116 14.41 7.46 20.31
C THR A 116 15.59 8.31 20.74
N VAL A 117 15.34 9.56 21.13
CA VAL A 117 16.37 10.42 21.70
C VAL A 117 16.89 9.65 22.91
N ALA A 118 18.07 9.05 22.75
CA ALA A 118 18.80 8.52 23.88
C ALA A 118 19.00 9.73 24.78
N ARG A 119 18.20 9.80 25.85
CA ARG A 119 18.37 10.78 26.92
C ARG A 119 19.79 10.55 27.41
N THR A 120 20.72 11.35 26.92
CA THR A 120 22.06 11.46 27.48
C THR A 120 21.83 12.01 28.87
N SER A 121 21.77 11.11 29.85
CA SER A 121 21.80 11.44 31.25
C SER A 121 23.09 12.22 31.48
N SER A 122 22.94 13.53 31.56
CA SER A 122 23.95 14.50 31.93
C SER A 122 24.33 14.29 33.40
N THR A 123 25.23 13.35 33.67
CA THR A 123 25.89 13.30 34.96
C THR A 123 27.01 14.32 34.99
N HIS A 124 26.77 15.38 35.75
CA HIS A 124 27.71 16.41 36.16
C HIS A 124 29.15 15.91 36.37
N SER A 125 30.11 16.43 35.59
CA SER A 125 31.54 16.33 35.89
C SER A 125 31.94 17.46 36.84
N VAL A 126 31.80 17.22 38.14
CA VAL A 126 32.42 18.08 39.15
C VAL A 126 33.84 17.57 39.39
N THR A 127 34.80 18.44 39.14
CA THR A 127 36.22 18.31 39.48
C THR A 127 36.43 18.04 40.98
N ASN A 128 37.34 17.11 41.35
CA ASN A 128 38.46 17.42 42.26
C ASN A 128 39.44 16.25 42.53
N PRO A 129 40.67 16.54 43.00
CA PRO A 129 41.81 15.63 43.00
C PRO A 129 42.09 14.95 44.37
N ARG A 130 42.86 13.85 44.31
CA ARG A 130 43.80 13.28 45.30
C ARG A 130 43.33 12.90 46.72
N LEU A 131 43.50 11.60 47.01
CA LEU A 131 44.13 10.97 48.19
C LEU A 131 43.63 11.33 49.61
N ARG A 132 43.04 10.35 50.33
CA ARG A 132 43.61 9.66 51.52
C ARG A 132 42.56 8.77 52.22
N ALA A 133 43.05 7.73 52.89
CA ALA A 133 42.35 6.56 53.41
C ALA A 133 41.76 6.69 54.84
N THR A 134 40.85 5.74 55.13
CA THR A 134 40.54 5.06 56.41
C THR A 134 39.92 5.87 57.56
N VAL A 135 38.69 5.50 57.99
CA VAL A 135 38.34 4.71 59.21
C VAL A 135 36.80 4.71 59.41
N GLN A 136 36.20 3.53 59.59
CA GLN A 136 34.81 3.23 60.05
C GLN A 136 34.74 3.25 61.60
N PRO A 137 33.58 3.23 62.34
CA PRO A 137 32.31 2.47 62.15
C PRO A 137 31.03 3.31 62.45
N GLU A 138 29.76 2.91 62.38
CA GLU A 138 29.00 1.74 62.88
C GLU A 138 27.62 1.61 62.17
N VAL A 139 27.17 0.36 62.01
CA VAL A 139 25.82 -0.23 62.20
C VAL A 139 24.56 0.53 61.74
N SER A 140 23.87 -0.03 60.72
CA SER A 140 22.47 -0.51 60.79
C SER A 140 22.00 -1.06 59.44
N VAL A 141 21.55 -2.32 59.41
CA VAL A 141 21.00 -3.01 58.23
C VAL A 141 19.49 -3.20 58.40
N PRO A 142 18.66 -2.76 57.44
CA PRO A 142 17.33 -3.33 57.19
C PRO A 142 17.31 -4.20 55.90
N PRO A 143 16.31 -5.10 55.76
CA PRO A 143 16.33 -6.22 54.80
C PRO A 143 16.06 -5.82 53.34
N PRO A 144 16.40 -6.69 52.35
CA PRO A 144 16.33 -6.37 50.94
C PRO A 144 14.89 -6.36 50.41
N THR A 145 14.51 -5.27 49.74
CA THR A 145 13.33 -5.21 48.88
C THR A 145 13.51 -6.13 47.66
N PRO A 146 12.47 -6.86 47.23
CA PRO A 146 12.57 -7.70 46.04
C PRO A 146 12.75 -6.81 44.80
N PRO A 147 13.53 -7.24 43.78
CA PRO A 147 13.64 -6.50 42.53
C PRO A 147 12.26 -6.47 41.87
N THR A 148 11.70 -5.26 41.78
CA THR A 148 10.53 -4.94 40.98
C THR A 148 10.77 -5.49 39.58
N SER A 149 9.93 -6.42 39.14
CA SER A 149 10.01 -6.98 37.79
C SER A 149 9.88 -5.84 36.79
N SER A 150 10.98 -5.45 36.15
CA SER A 150 10.93 -4.65 34.94
C SER A 150 10.26 -5.51 33.88
N ARG A 151 8.95 -5.28 33.72
CA ARG A 151 8.17 -5.76 32.58
C ARG A 151 8.98 -5.41 31.32
N PRO A 152 9.40 -6.36 30.48
CA PRO A 152 10.11 -6.02 29.26
C PRO A 152 9.17 -5.14 28.44
N SER A 153 9.58 -3.92 28.10
CA SER A 153 8.78 -3.05 27.25
C SER A 153 8.54 -3.80 25.94
N SER A 154 7.28 -4.09 25.65
CA SER A 154 6.89 -4.68 24.38
C SER A 154 7.22 -3.67 23.30
N ARG A 155 8.38 -3.85 22.64
CA ARG A 155 8.82 -3.06 21.51
C ARG A 155 7.70 -3.09 20.46
N ALA A 156 6.99 -1.98 20.29
CA ALA A 156 5.89 -1.86 19.35
C ALA A 156 6.37 -2.34 17.97
N LYS A 157 5.71 -3.38 17.44
CA LYS A 157 6.04 -3.92 16.11
C LYS A 157 5.67 -2.83 15.09
N SER A 158 6.63 -2.42 14.26
CA SER A 158 6.39 -1.46 13.19
C SER A 158 5.48 -2.09 12.14
N ALA A 159 4.17 -1.84 12.21
CA ALA A 159 3.22 -2.27 11.20
C ALA A 159 3.39 -1.41 9.93
N ILE A 160 3.26 -2.03 8.75
CA ILE A 160 3.19 -1.30 7.48
C ILE A 160 1.98 -0.35 7.53
N GLN A 161 2.20 0.91 7.17
CA GLN A 161 1.10 1.83 6.95
C GLN A 161 0.41 1.47 5.62
N LYS A 162 -0.81 0.95 5.73
CA LYS A 162 -1.64 0.60 4.57
C LYS A 162 -2.39 1.82 4.05
N THR A 163 -2.68 1.80 2.75
CA THR A 163 -3.54 2.79 2.10
C THR A 163 -4.96 2.27 1.97
N VAL A 164 -5.96 3.13 2.11
CA VAL A 164 -7.35 2.75 1.85
C VAL A 164 -7.60 2.71 0.34
N LEU A 165 -8.15 1.64 -0.20
CA LEU A 165 -8.54 1.53 -1.61
C LEU A 165 -10.07 1.50 -1.75
N ARG A 166 -10.59 2.49 -2.48
CA ARG A 166 -12.00 2.68 -2.83
C ARG A 166 -12.17 2.55 -4.35
N LEU A 167 -13.25 1.90 -4.77
CA LEU A 167 -13.59 1.77 -6.19
C LEU A 167 -14.72 2.72 -6.55
N ASP A 168 -14.51 3.53 -7.56
CA ASP A 168 -15.43 4.60 -7.96
C ASP A 168 -15.74 4.50 -9.45
N ALA A 169 -17.03 4.36 -9.75
CA ALA A 169 -17.47 4.17 -11.12
C ALA A 169 -17.16 5.38 -12.00
N PHE A 170 -17.29 6.61 -11.50
CA PHE A 170 -17.03 7.83 -12.26
C PHE A 170 -15.59 7.95 -12.80
N LEU A 171 -14.65 7.17 -12.27
CA LEU A 171 -13.29 7.06 -12.82
C LEU A 171 -13.19 6.05 -13.99
N GLY A 172 -14.32 5.51 -14.46
CA GLY A 172 -14.46 4.57 -15.56
C GLY A 172 -13.89 5.06 -16.90
N GLU A 173 -13.56 4.10 -17.77
CA GLU A 173 -13.04 4.37 -19.13
C GLU A 173 -14.05 5.14 -19.98
N TRP A 174 -13.55 5.94 -20.93
CA TRP A 174 -14.42 6.55 -21.92
C TRP A 174 -14.82 5.51 -22.99
N LEU A 175 -16.09 5.12 -22.98
CA LEU A 175 -16.56 3.94 -23.72
C LEU A 175 -16.82 4.19 -25.22
N THR A 176 -15.78 4.57 -25.95
CA THR A 176 -15.86 4.91 -27.37
C THR A 176 -16.14 3.67 -28.26
N PRO A 177 -17.07 3.76 -29.22
CA PRO A 177 -17.43 2.61 -30.06
C PRO A 177 -16.25 1.99 -30.83
N GLY A 178 -15.35 2.83 -31.39
CA GLY A 178 -14.21 2.34 -32.16
C GLY A 178 -13.21 1.52 -31.33
N TYR A 179 -13.10 1.77 -30.03
CA TYR A 179 -12.21 0.99 -29.16
C TYR A 179 -12.76 -0.41 -28.84
N PHE A 180 -14.09 -0.57 -28.81
CA PHE A 180 -14.76 -1.86 -28.57
C PHE A 180 -15.36 -2.48 -29.84
N GLU A 181 -14.94 -2.06 -31.03
CA GLU A 181 -15.52 -2.58 -32.28
C GLU A 181 -15.29 -4.09 -32.45
N LEU A 182 -14.15 -4.59 -31.98
CA LEU A 182 -13.71 -5.98 -32.15
C LEU A 182 -13.89 -6.85 -30.89
N ILE A 183 -14.41 -6.28 -29.80
CA ILE A 183 -14.55 -6.97 -28.50
C ILE A 183 -15.87 -6.59 -27.85
N THR A 184 -16.41 -7.44 -26.97
CA THR A 184 -17.61 -7.09 -26.21
C THR A 184 -17.32 -5.88 -25.31
N PRO A 185 -18.15 -4.82 -25.31
CA PRO A 185 -17.98 -3.69 -24.41
C PRO A 185 -18.15 -4.11 -22.95
N PRO A 186 -17.62 -3.33 -21.99
CA PRO A 186 -17.76 -3.64 -20.57
C PRO A 186 -19.24 -3.62 -20.16
N PRO A 187 -19.60 -4.40 -19.13
CA PRO A 187 -20.94 -4.32 -18.56
C PRO A 187 -21.17 -2.96 -17.88
N GLY A 188 -22.44 -2.67 -17.56
CA GLY A 188 -22.80 -1.47 -16.81
C GLY A 188 -22.07 -1.39 -15.46
N SER A 189 -21.91 -0.16 -14.94
CA SER A 189 -21.01 0.15 -13.82
C SER A 189 -21.29 -0.66 -12.55
N GLY A 190 -22.56 -0.98 -12.26
CA GLY A 190 -22.92 -1.79 -11.11
C GLY A 190 -22.34 -3.22 -11.16
N LEU A 191 -22.41 -3.88 -12.33
CA LEU A 191 -21.83 -5.22 -12.52
C LEU A 191 -20.30 -5.16 -12.61
N MET A 192 -19.76 -4.08 -13.19
CA MET A 192 -18.31 -3.85 -13.23
C MET A 192 -17.73 -3.71 -11.81
N LEU A 193 -18.35 -2.88 -10.96
CA LEU A 193 -17.95 -2.72 -9.56
C LEU A 193 -18.12 -4.01 -8.76
N ALA A 194 -19.25 -4.71 -8.91
CA ALA A 194 -19.49 -5.95 -8.20
C ALA A 194 -18.43 -7.01 -8.53
N SER A 195 -18.09 -7.16 -9.82
CA SER A 195 -17.06 -8.12 -10.28
C SER A 195 -15.68 -7.75 -9.75
N ALA A 196 -15.32 -6.45 -9.81
CA ALA A 196 -14.05 -5.95 -9.27
C ALA A 196 -13.91 -6.19 -7.77
N LYS A 197 -14.96 -5.89 -6.99
CA LYS A 197 -14.98 -6.16 -5.54
C LYS A 197 -14.89 -7.64 -5.22
N ALA A 198 -15.56 -8.50 -6.01
CA ALA A 198 -15.49 -9.95 -5.83
C ALA A 198 -14.05 -10.48 -6.03
N GLU A 199 -13.32 -9.99 -7.03
CA GLU A 199 -11.91 -10.35 -7.22
C GLU A 199 -11.03 -9.86 -6.06
N LEU A 200 -11.27 -8.66 -5.54
CA LEU A 200 -10.54 -8.12 -4.38
C LEU A 200 -10.82 -8.92 -3.10
N LEU A 201 -12.03 -9.44 -2.91
CA LEU A 201 -12.40 -10.29 -1.76
C LEU A 201 -11.75 -11.68 -1.79
N ARG A 202 -11.21 -12.12 -2.93
CA ARG A 202 -10.66 -13.46 -3.08
C ARG A 202 -9.43 -13.61 -2.18
N LYS A 203 -9.54 -14.46 -1.15
CA LYS A 203 -8.42 -14.83 -0.28
C LYS A 203 -7.39 -15.61 -1.09
N GLU A 204 -6.13 -15.22 -0.97
CA GLU A 204 -5.04 -15.91 -1.65
C GLU A 204 -4.40 -16.93 -0.71
N ASP A 205 -4.22 -18.15 -1.20
CA ASP A 205 -3.39 -19.15 -0.52
C ASP A 205 -1.97 -19.06 -1.05
N TYR A 206 -1.10 -18.47 -0.24
CA TYR A 206 0.27 -18.21 -0.61
C TYR A 206 1.16 -19.46 -0.60
N THR A 207 0.72 -20.56 0.01
CA THR A 207 1.50 -21.81 0.11
C THR A 207 1.82 -22.42 -1.26
N ASN A 208 1.03 -22.09 -2.28
CA ASN A 208 1.19 -22.55 -3.65
C ASN A 208 2.26 -21.78 -4.46
N TYR A 209 2.91 -20.78 -3.88
CA TYR A 209 3.89 -19.92 -4.57
C TYR A 209 5.31 -20.08 -3.97
N PRO A 210 6.08 -21.09 -4.41
CA PRO A 210 7.42 -21.33 -3.87
C PRO A 210 8.40 -20.14 -4.05
N GLY A 211 8.13 -19.25 -5.02
CA GLY A 211 8.92 -18.03 -5.26
C GLY A 211 8.63 -16.84 -4.34
N LEU A 212 7.51 -16.84 -3.59
CA LEU A 212 7.19 -15.72 -2.67
C LEU A 212 8.08 -15.73 -1.42
N TYR A 213 8.56 -16.89 -1.00
CA TYR A 213 9.27 -17.11 0.26
C TYR A 213 10.79 -17.24 0.12
N ALA A 214 11.34 -17.09 -1.10
CA ALA A 214 12.70 -17.50 -1.42
C ALA A 214 13.83 -16.66 -0.78
N HIS A 215 13.52 -15.61 -0.01
CA HIS A 215 14.53 -14.69 0.53
C HIS A 215 14.45 -14.47 2.05
N HIS A 216 14.26 -15.54 2.82
CA HIS A 216 14.57 -15.52 4.26
C HIS A 216 15.21 -16.83 4.74
N ALA A 217 16.34 -17.22 4.13
CA ALA A 217 17.31 -17.99 4.90
C ALA A 217 18.09 -17.00 5.78
N PRO A 218 18.06 -17.12 7.12
CA PRO A 218 18.91 -16.30 7.96
C PRO A 218 20.36 -16.60 7.59
N HIS A 219 21.09 -15.59 7.14
CA HIS A 219 22.54 -15.68 7.03
C HIS A 219 23.08 -15.84 8.46
N ASN A 220 23.26 -17.08 8.90
CA ASN A 220 24.03 -17.33 10.11
C ASN A 220 25.49 -17.08 9.72
N SER A 221 26.05 -15.97 10.17
CA SER A 221 27.46 -15.64 10.03
C SER A 221 28.29 -16.55 10.95
N SER A 222 28.43 -17.82 10.58
CA SER A 222 29.49 -18.68 11.09
C SER A 222 30.64 -18.70 10.09
N SER A 223 31.63 -17.85 10.38
CA SER A 223 32.99 -17.88 9.87
C SER A 223 33.54 -19.30 9.68
N GLY A 224 33.97 -19.62 8.46
CA GLY A 224 34.77 -20.79 8.11
C GLY A 224 35.50 -20.55 6.77
N PRO A 225 36.80 -20.85 6.65
CA PRO A 225 37.63 -20.31 5.58
C PRO A 225 37.61 -21.15 4.30
N GLY A 226 37.57 -20.46 3.16
CA GLY A 226 38.25 -20.88 1.92
C GLY A 226 37.52 -21.88 1.02
N SER A 227 37.02 -21.40 -0.11
CA SER A 227 37.41 -21.88 -1.45
C SER A 227 36.52 -21.18 -2.48
N GLY A 228 37.10 -20.23 -3.20
CA GLY A 228 36.44 -19.58 -4.33
C GLY A 228 36.39 -20.53 -5.52
N HIS A 229 35.20 -20.76 -6.08
CA HIS A 229 35.05 -21.27 -7.44
C HIS A 229 33.95 -20.48 -8.14
N MET A 230 34.42 -19.55 -8.98
CA MET A 230 33.63 -18.91 -10.03
C MET A 230 33.38 -19.93 -11.15
N TRP A 231 32.24 -19.76 -11.84
CA TRP A 231 31.82 -20.40 -13.09
C TRP A 231 31.17 -21.79 -13.03
N GLY A 232 29.87 -21.78 -13.32
CA GLY A 232 29.24 -22.66 -14.30
C GLY A 232 29.02 -24.12 -13.91
N GLN A 233 27.77 -24.49 -13.64
CA GLN A 233 27.22 -25.76 -14.08
C GLN A 233 25.68 -25.75 -14.01
N SER A 234 25.04 -25.95 -15.16
CA SER A 234 23.61 -26.24 -15.29
C SER A 234 23.31 -27.65 -14.76
N PRO A 235 22.15 -27.89 -14.11
CA PRO A 235 21.68 -29.25 -13.91
C PRO A 235 20.92 -29.74 -15.15
N VAL A 236 21.30 -30.94 -15.57
CA VAL A 236 20.75 -31.73 -16.66
C VAL A 236 19.30 -32.15 -16.37
N VAL A 237 18.45 -32.07 -17.40
CA VAL A 237 17.08 -32.59 -17.44
C VAL A 237 17.13 -34.12 -17.45
N ALA A 238 16.43 -34.76 -16.52
CA ALA A 238 16.08 -36.18 -16.60
C ALA A 238 14.56 -36.30 -16.81
N THR A 239 14.16 -36.76 -17.99
CA THR A 239 12.82 -37.30 -18.25
C THR A 239 12.74 -38.73 -17.72
N PRO A 240 11.54 -39.17 -17.31
CA PRO A 240 11.11 -40.49 -17.78
C PRO A 240 9.67 -40.49 -18.29
N GLU A 241 9.47 -41.21 -19.39
CA GLU A 241 8.17 -41.62 -19.93
C GLU A 241 7.58 -42.79 -19.11
N ASN A 242 6.24 -42.77 -18.99
CA ASN A 242 5.27 -43.86 -18.84
C ASN A 242 5.63 -45.13 -18.05
N SER A 243 4.91 -45.38 -16.96
CA SER A 243 4.06 -46.59 -16.82
C SER A 243 3.18 -46.52 -15.57
N LEU A 244 1.98 -47.08 -15.68
CA LEU A 244 0.82 -46.98 -14.79
C LEU A 244 0.74 -48.21 -13.88
N GLU A 245 0.84 -48.08 -12.54
CA GLU A 245 0.24 -49.03 -11.57
C GLU A 245 -0.10 -48.35 -10.22
N ASN A 246 -1.41 -48.11 -10.05
CA ASN A 246 -2.29 -48.36 -8.90
C ASN A 246 -1.75 -48.39 -7.43
N GLY A 247 -2.42 -47.61 -6.56
CA GLY A 247 -2.96 -48.20 -5.31
C GLY A 247 -2.39 -47.81 -3.94
N GLY A 248 -1.94 -46.58 -3.68
CA GLY A 248 -1.35 -46.22 -2.36
C GLY A 248 -1.72 -44.89 -1.69
N SER A 249 -2.45 -43.97 -2.33
CA SER A 249 -2.59 -42.59 -1.82
C SER A 249 -3.94 -42.30 -1.15
N LEU A 250 -4.22 -42.97 -0.04
CA LEU A 250 -5.28 -42.56 0.91
C LEU A 250 -4.82 -42.69 2.37
N ALA A 251 -3.93 -43.66 2.66
CA ALA A 251 -3.33 -43.83 3.99
C ALA A 251 -2.31 -42.73 4.33
N GLU A 252 -1.64 -42.14 3.33
CA GLU A 252 -0.67 -41.04 3.53
C GLU A 252 -1.38 -39.71 3.83
N ALA A 253 -2.62 -39.53 3.37
CA ALA A 253 -3.42 -38.34 3.62
C ALA A 253 -3.97 -38.27 5.06
N MET A 254 -4.18 -39.41 5.72
CA MET A 254 -4.66 -39.46 7.12
C MET A 254 -3.55 -39.33 8.17
N ARG A 255 -2.29 -39.64 7.84
CA ARG A 255 -1.18 -39.50 8.81
C ARG A 255 -0.69 -38.07 9.01
N ARG A 256 -1.09 -37.13 8.15
CA ARG A 256 -0.86 -35.68 8.32
C ARG A 256 -1.99 -34.95 9.05
N ALA A 257 -3.12 -35.60 9.32
CA ALA A 257 -4.26 -35.00 10.01
C ALA A 257 -4.14 -34.94 11.55
N GLY A 258 -2.98 -35.31 12.12
CA GLY A 258 -2.78 -35.49 13.57
C GLY A 258 -1.97 -34.42 14.30
N ARG A 259 -1.56 -33.33 13.64
CA ARG A 259 -0.87 -32.21 14.29
C ARG A 259 -1.42 -30.89 13.77
N SER A 260 -2.60 -30.53 14.28
CA SER A 260 -3.14 -29.18 14.21
C SER A 260 -2.29 -28.27 15.09
N ASP A 261 -1.20 -27.74 14.56
CA ASP A 261 -0.72 -26.43 15.00
C ASP A 261 -1.58 -25.41 14.27
N SER A 262 -2.48 -24.79 15.03
CA SER A 262 -3.30 -23.66 14.62
C SER A 262 -2.41 -22.45 14.32
N VAL A 263 -1.85 -22.40 13.12
CA VAL A 263 -1.31 -21.16 12.58
C VAL A 263 -2.45 -20.48 11.83
N THR A 264 -3.15 -19.60 12.54
CA THR A 264 -3.91 -18.52 11.92
C THR A 264 -2.91 -17.64 11.17
N SER A 265 -2.59 -18.01 9.93
CA SER A 265 -1.77 -17.20 9.04
C SER A 265 -2.63 -16.04 8.52
N ASN A 266 -2.91 -15.06 9.38
CA ASN A 266 -3.08 -13.70 8.90
C ASN A 266 -1.79 -13.37 8.14
N GLY A 267 -1.91 -12.79 6.95
CA GLY A 267 -0.85 -12.62 5.96
C GLY A 267 0.34 -11.73 6.35
N GLU A 268 0.81 -11.76 7.60
CA GLU A 268 2.06 -11.16 8.07
C GLU A 268 3.26 -11.95 7.54
N SER A 269 3.42 -11.97 6.22
CA SER A 269 4.62 -12.48 5.57
C SER A 269 5.46 -11.27 5.15
N HIS A 270 6.60 -11.10 5.82
CA HIS A 270 7.76 -10.32 5.35
C HIS A 270 7.76 -8.80 5.58
N LEU A 271 7.74 -8.41 6.85
CA LEU A 271 8.32 -7.13 7.29
C LEU A 271 9.84 -7.29 7.42
N ILE A 272 10.62 -6.35 6.87
CA ILE A 272 12.01 -6.14 7.35
C ILE A 272 11.91 -5.51 8.74
N THR A 273 12.92 -5.76 9.58
CA THR A 273 13.27 -4.96 10.76
C THR A 273 13.26 -3.46 10.40
N GLY A 274 12.12 -2.78 10.57
CA GLY A 274 11.92 -1.41 10.08
C GLY A 274 10.53 -1.10 9.49
N GLY A 275 9.65 -2.09 9.31
CA GLY A 275 8.23 -1.85 9.00
C GLY A 275 7.92 -1.52 7.54
N ALA A 276 8.88 -1.70 6.63
CA ALA A 276 8.67 -1.52 5.19
C ALA A 276 8.22 -2.81 4.50
N TYR A 277 7.37 -2.67 3.48
CA TYR A 277 6.94 -3.77 2.62
C TYR A 277 8.06 -4.22 1.68
N VAL A 278 8.24 -5.54 1.57
CA VAL A 278 9.15 -6.16 0.60
C VAL A 278 8.36 -6.87 -0.49
N ALA A 279 8.47 -6.37 -1.72
CA ALA A 279 7.85 -7.00 -2.86
C ALA A 279 8.58 -8.32 -3.22
N PRO A 280 7.85 -9.39 -3.57
CA PRO A 280 8.44 -10.61 -4.09
C PRO A 280 9.25 -10.35 -5.37
N VAL A 281 10.34 -11.11 -5.54
CA VAL A 281 11.23 -11.00 -6.70
C VAL A 281 11.21 -12.31 -7.50
N PRO A 282 10.98 -12.26 -8.83
CA PRO A 282 10.92 -13.47 -9.65
C PRO A 282 12.26 -14.22 -9.61
N THR A 283 12.21 -15.55 -9.49
CA THR A 283 13.42 -16.40 -9.51
C THR A 283 13.96 -16.66 -10.92
N TYR A 284 13.29 -16.12 -11.95
CA TYR A 284 13.62 -16.28 -13.36
C TYR A 284 13.47 -14.95 -14.10
N ALA A 285 14.11 -14.83 -15.26
CA ALA A 285 14.02 -13.63 -16.09
C ALA A 285 12.61 -13.49 -16.69
N LEU A 286 11.99 -12.32 -16.51
CA LEU A 286 10.68 -11.99 -17.08
C LEU A 286 10.83 -10.94 -18.19
N SER A 287 10.11 -11.16 -19.29
CA SER A 287 9.91 -10.11 -20.30
C SER A 287 9.08 -8.97 -19.71
N HIS A 288 9.39 -7.73 -20.10
CA HIS A 288 8.61 -6.55 -19.73
C HIS A 288 7.13 -6.67 -20.13
N ASN A 289 6.86 -7.35 -21.26
CA ASN A 289 5.52 -7.52 -21.82
C ASN A 289 4.81 -8.78 -21.32
N ALA A 290 5.44 -9.56 -20.43
CA ALA A 290 4.83 -10.75 -19.86
C ALA A 290 3.71 -10.39 -18.87
N GLU A 291 2.90 -11.39 -18.53
CA GLU A 291 1.96 -11.32 -17.43
C GLU A 291 2.67 -11.10 -16.09
N ILE A 292 1.96 -10.49 -15.14
CA ILE A 292 2.44 -10.40 -13.77
C ILE A 292 2.49 -11.82 -13.18
N PRO A 293 3.60 -12.24 -12.53
CA PRO A 293 3.65 -13.53 -11.87
C PRO A 293 2.51 -13.72 -10.86
N ARG A 294 1.95 -14.92 -10.83
CA ARG A 294 0.84 -15.26 -9.92
C ARG A 294 1.23 -15.01 -8.47
N GLY A 295 0.26 -14.55 -7.67
CA GLY A 295 0.45 -14.22 -6.26
C GLY A 295 1.05 -12.83 -5.98
N TYR A 296 1.63 -12.12 -6.96
CA TYR A 296 2.29 -10.83 -6.70
C TYR A 296 1.31 -9.70 -6.37
N VAL A 297 0.24 -9.58 -7.15
CA VAL A 297 -0.80 -8.57 -6.90
C VAL A 297 -1.55 -8.88 -5.60
N PRO A 298 -2.05 -10.11 -5.35
CA PRO A 298 -2.66 -10.44 -4.06
C PRO A 298 -1.74 -10.20 -2.87
N HIS A 299 -0.46 -10.58 -2.96
CA HIS A 299 0.52 -10.38 -1.89
C HIS A 299 0.65 -8.90 -1.52
N ALA A 300 0.76 -8.03 -2.52
CA ALA A 300 0.78 -6.58 -2.31
C ALA A 300 -0.56 -6.05 -1.78
N ARG A 301 -1.68 -6.52 -2.31
CA ARG A 301 -3.03 -6.13 -1.86
C ARG A 301 -3.20 -6.40 -0.37
N ASP A 302 -2.89 -7.60 0.08
CA ASP A 302 -3.15 -8.03 1.46
C ASP A 302 -2.23 -7.32 2.46
N ASN A 303 -0.99 -6.99 2.05
CA ASN A 303 0.01 -6.36 2.91
C ASN A 303 0.00 -4.83 2.90
N CYS A 304 -0.43 -4.20 1.80
CA CYS A 304 -0.28 -2.75 1.59
C CYS A 304 -1.61 -2.00 1.46
N CYS A 305 -2.72 -2.69 1.26
CA CYS A 305 -4.03 -2.07 1.04
C CYS A 305 -5.04 -2.50 2.09
N ASP A 306 -5.88 -1.56 2.51
CA ASP A 306 -7.14 -1.85 3.18
C ASP A 306 -8.28 -1.54 2.20
N ILE A 307 -9.00 -2.58 1.78
CA ILE A 307 -10.05 -2.45 0.76
C ILE A 307 -11.37 -2.06 1.43
N ASP A 308 -11.92 -0.90 1.06
CA ASP A 308 -13.20 -0.43 1.61
C ASP A 308 -14.37 -1.02 0.82
N TYR A 309 -14.71 -2.29 1.09
CA TYR A 309 -15.73 -3.04 0.35
C TYR A 309 -17.13 -2.42 0.40
N GLN A 310 -17.47 -1.76 1.50
CA GLN A 310 -18.76 -1.10 1.70
C GLN A 310 -18.84 0.28 1.02
N TRP A 311 -17.71 0.82 0.56
CA TRP A 311 -17.67 2.07 -0.20
C TRP A 311 -18.46 1.96 -1.50
N ASP A 312 -19.44 2.84 -1.73
CA ASP A 312 -20.21 2.90 -2.97
C ASP A 312 -20.55 4.34 -3.32
N SER A 313 -19.73 4.96 -4.17
CA SER A 313 -19.91 6.34 -4.61
C SER A 313 -21.01 6.52 -5.66
N MET A 314 -21.57 5.44 -6.22
CA MET A 314 -22.68 5.55 -7.19
C MET A 314 -24.03 5.80 -6.54
N ARG A 315 -24.16 5.54 -5.24
CA ARG A 315 -25.43 5.58 -4.53
C ARG A 315 -25.49 6.75 -3.56
N GLY A 316 -26.70 7.17 -3.22
CA GLY A 316 -26.91 8.11 -2.12
C GLY A 316 -26.39 7.51 -0.81
N PRO A 317 -25.75 8.31 0.07
CA PRO A 317 -25.71 9.78 0.04
C PRO A 317 -24.59 10.41 -0.82
N LEU A 318 -23.69 9.61 -1.41
CA LEU A 318 -22.52 10.14 -2.14
C LEU A 318 -22.89 10.69 -3.52
N ASP A 319 -23.52 9.87 -4.38
CA ASP A 319 -23.92 10.22 -5.76
C ASP A 319 -22.82 10.91 -6.60
N TRP A 320 -21.61 10.35 -6.64
CA TRP A 320 -20.49 10.88 -7.43
C TRP A 320 -20.62 10.56 -8.93
N GLY A 321 -21.52 9.64 -9.29
CA GLY A 321 -21.83 9.27 -10.68
C GLY A 321 -21.40 7.85 -11.06
N ASP A 322 -21.89 7.40 -12.21
CA ASP A 322 -21.59 6.11 -12.80
C ASP A 322 -20.33 6.14 -13.68
N GLY A 323 -20.01 5.03 -14.34
CA GLY A 323 -18.84 4.90 -15.23
C GLY A 323 -19.09 5.21 -16.70
N GLY A 324 -20.17 5.92 -17.01
CA GLY A 324 -20.56 6.24 -18.37
C GLY A 324 -21.25 5.07 -19.10
N SER A 325 -21.76 5.38 -20.29
CA SER A 325 -22.43 4.43 -21.18
C SER A 325 -21.63 4.18 -22.44
N TYR A 326 -21.82 3.03 -23.07
CA TYR A 326 -21.26 2.77 -24.40
C TYR A 326 -21.72 3.83 -25.40
N GLY A 327 -20.78 4.46 -26.12
CA GLY A 327 -21.08 5.59 -26.99
C GLY A 327 -21.28 6.93 -26.25
N GLU A 328 -20.86 7.06 -25.00
CA GLU A 328 -20.84 8.34 -24.29
C GLU A 328 -20.08 9.41 -25.10
N GLU A 329 -20.70 10.57 -25.29
CA GLU A 329 -20.06 11.71 -25.96
C GLU A 329 -18.94 12.30 -25.11
N TRP A 330 -17.92 12.86 -25.77
CA TRP A 330 -16.75 13.47 -25.10
C TRP A 330 -17.16 14.49 -24.02
N THR A 331 -18.09 15.39 -24.34
CA THR A 331 -18.58 16.41 -23.41
C THR A 331 -19.31 15.80 -22.21
N ALA A 332 -20.07 14.73 -22.41
CA ALA A 332 -20.77 14.03 -21.34
C ALA A 332 -19.77 13.36 -20.39
N MET A 333 -18.74 12.72 -20.94
CA MET A 333 -17.64 12.15 -20.16
C MET A 333 -16.94 13.21 -19.31
N HIS A 334 -16.59 14.37 -19.87
CA HIS A 334 -16.00 15.47 -19.10
C HIS A 334 -16.92 16.00 -17.99
N HIS A 335 -18.23 16.08 -18.24
CA HIS A 335 -19.19 16.50 -17.22
C HIS A 335 -19.27 15.49 -16.07
N ARG A 336 -19.30 14.19 -16.38
CA ARG A 336 -19.29 13.09 -15.42
C ARG A 336 -18.05 13.13 -14.52
N PHE A 337 -16.86 13.25 -15.10
CA PHE A 337 -15.60 13.36 -14.35
C PHE A 337 -15.55 14.63 -13.47
N ARG A 338 -16.00 15.78 -14.00
CA ARG A 338 -16.04 17.03 -13.23
C ARG A 338 -17.03 16.96 -12.07
N LYS A 339 -18.25 16.43 -12.28
CA LYS A 339 -19.25 16.23 -11.21
C LYS A 339 -18.70 15.30 -10.12
N GLY A 340 -18.14 14.16 -10.51
CA GLY A 340 -17.59 13.19 -9.55
C GLY A 340 -16.40 13.75 -8.75
N LEU A 341 -15.50 14.49 -9.41
CA LEU A 341 -14.40 15.17 -8.73
C LEU A 341 -14.91 16.21 -7.72
N GLN A 342 -15.87 17.07 -8.12
CA GLN A 342 -16.44 18.07 -7.22
C GLN A 342 -17.08 17.42 -6.00
N ASN A 343 -17.95 16.42 -6.20
CA ASN A 343 -18.63 15.73 -5.10
C ASN A 343 -17.64 15.01 -4.17
N MET A 344 -16.53 14.50 -4.72
CA MET A 344 -15.44 13.94 -3.91
C MET A 344 -14.76 15.03 -3.08
N VAL A 345 -14.33 16.14 -3.68
CA VAL A 345 -13.68 17.23 -2.95
C VAL A 345 -14.60 17.76 -1.84
N ASP A 346 -15.89 17.95 -2.14
CA ASP A 346 -16.92 18.36 -1.19
C ASP A 346 -17.05 17.36 -0.03
N TRP A 347 -17.02 16.05 -0.32
CA TRP A 347 -17.04 15.01 0.71
C TRP A 347 -15.87 15.16 1.68
N TYR A 348 -14.63 15.28 1.17
CA TYR A 348 -13.45 15.44 2.02
C TYR A 348 -13.46 16.76 2.81
N ALA A 349 -13.95 17.84 2.19
CA ALA A 349 -14.03 19.15 2.84
C ALA A 349 -15.09 19.23 3.95
N THR A 350 -16.18 18.44 3.85
CA THR A 350 -17.34 18.60 4.74
C THR A 350 -17.47 17.49 5.79
N HIS A 351 -17.08 16.26 5.46
CA HIS A 351 -17.32 15.11 6.34
C HIS A 351 -16.26 14.98 7.43
N GLU A 352 -16.66 14.40 8.56
CA GLU A 352 -15.75 14.03 9.62
C GLU A 352 -15.04 12.72 9.23
N HIS A 353 -13.71 12.70 9.34
CA HIS A 353 -12.88 11.54 9.02
C HIS A 353 -13.15 10.92 7.62
N PRO A 354 -13.14 11.70 6.53
CA PRO A 354 -13.54 11.24 5.19
C PRO A 354 -12.62 10.16 4.61
N ALA A 355 -11.42 10.03 5.15
CA ALA A 355 -10.40 9.08 4.75
C ALA A 355 -10.49 7.73 5.49
N ASP A 356 -11.36 7.62 6.49
CA ASP A 356 -11.58 6.39 7.25
C ASP A 356 -12.42 5.40 6.45
N MET A 357 -12.14 4.10 6.58
CA MET A 357 -12.96 3.09 5.91
C MET A 357 -14.38 3.11 6.46
N VAL A 358 -15.36 3.03 5.56
CA VAL A 358 -16.76 2.81 5.94
C VAL A 358 -16.95 1.38 6.44
N THR A 359 -16.19 0.45 5.85
CA THR A 359 -16.19 -0.96 6.23
C THR A 359 -15.72 -1.14 7.68
N LYS A 360 -16.64 -1.56 8.55
CA LYS A 360 -16.32 -1.94 9.93
C LYS A 360 -15.85 -3.40 9.95
N GLU A 361 -14.57 -3.64 10.15
CA GLU A 361 -14.08 -5.00 10.39
C GLU A 361 -14.59 -5.50 11.75
N ARG A 362 -15.20 -6.69 11.77
CA ARG A 362 -15.56 -7.37 13.02
C ARG A 362 -14.27 -7.83 13.69
N ARG A 363 -13.76 -7.07 14.66
CA ARG A 363 -12.73 -7.57 15.57
C ARG A 363 -13.34 -8.70 16.38
N ASP A 364 -12.94 -9.95 16.11
CA ASP A 364 -13.30 -11.08 16.97
C ASP A 364 -12.79 -10.79 18.38
N SER A 365 -13.73 -10.66 19.31
CA SER A 365 -13.52 -10.15 20.67
C SER A 365 -12.79 -11.13 21.60
N ALA A 366 -11.93 -12.00 21.06
CA ALA A 366 -11.30 -13.09 21.81
C ALA A 366 -9.85 -12.81 22.26
N THR A 367 -9.19 -11.77 21.76
CA THR A 367 -7.82 -11.41 22.19
C THR A 367 -7.58 -9.89 22.23
N ALA A 368 -8.60 -9.10 22.58
CA ALA A 368 -8.36 -7.72 22.97
C ALA A 368 -7.79 -7.71 24.39
N SER A 369 -6.48 -7.92 24.50
CA SER A 369 -5.75 -7.25 25.58
C SER A 369 -5.98 -5.76 25.37
N ASP A 370 -6.65 -5.16 26.34
CA ASP A 370 -6.99 -3.75 26.50
C ASP A 370 -5.72 -2.87 26.70
N ASP A 371 -4.68 -3.14 25.91
CA ASP A 371 -3.34 -2.54 25.98
C ASP A 371 -3.02 -1.75 24.69
N ALA A 372 -4.06 -1.30 23.96
CA ALA A 372 -3.92 -0.08 23.18
C ALA A 372 -3.89 1.08 24.20
N ILE A 373 -2.75 1.21 24.87
CA ILE A 373 -2.37 2.44 25.52
C ILE A 373 -2.38 3.47 24.39
N ASP A 374 -3.45 4.28 24.35
CA ASP A 374 -3.38 5.64 23.86
C ASP A 374 -2.19 6.26 24.60
N VAL A 375 -1.04 6.23 23.95
CA VAL A 375 0.08 7.02 24.41
C VAL A 375 -0.38 8.45 24.16
N ASP A 376 -0.47 9.22 25.25
CA ASP A 376 -0.76 10.66 25.37
C ASP A 376 0.05 11.60 24.42
N ASP A 377 0.61 11.10 23.32
CA ASP A 377 1.38 11.83 22.30
C ASP A 377 0.55 12.15 21.03
N GLU A 378 -0.75 11.83 20.94
CA GLU A 378 -1.59 12.12 19.76
C GLU A 378 -2.01 13.59 19.62
N GLU A 379 -1.96 14.41 20.68
CA GLU A 379 -2.39 15.82 20.62
C GLU A 379 -1.49 16.71 19.71
N ASP A 380 -0.28 16.22 19.41
CA ASP A 380 0.73 16.91 18.61
C ASP A 380 0.83 16.40 17.16
N VAL A 381 -0.07 15.53 16.67
CA VAL A 381 -0.03 15.03 15.28
C VAL A 381 -1.17 15.61 14.43
N GLU A 382 -0.83 16.47 13.47
CA GLU A 382 -1.78 16.96 12.47
C GLU A 382 -1.95 15.90 11.37
N THR A 383 -3.16 15.33 11.25
CA THR A 383 -3.45 14.33 10.22
C THR A 383 -4.14 14.98 9.02
N GLU A 384 -3.54 14.86 7.85
CA GLU A 384 -4.08 15.38 6.58
C GLU A 384 -4.41 14.24 5.61
N SER A 385 -5.49 14.38 4.83
CA SER A 385 -5.84 13.39 3.81
C SER A 385 -5.09 13.65 2.50
N VAL A 386 -4.59 12.57 1.89
CA VAL A 386 -4.03 12.56 0.53
C VAL A 386 -4.90 11.67 -0.34
N VAL A 387 -5.34 12.18 -1.48
CA VAL A 387 -6.18 11.45 -2.42
C VAL A 387 -5.41 11.10 -3.68
N ILE A 388 -5.49 9.85 -4.11
CA ILE A 388 -4.91 9.38 -5.37
C ILE A 388 -6.04 8.86 -6.26
N LEU A 389 -6.24 9.50 -7.42
CA LEU A 389 -7.22 9.16 -8.43
C LEU A 389 -6.57 8.32 -9.53
N VAL A 390 -6.97 7.06 -9.68
CA VAL A 390 -6.45 6.16 -10.72
C VAL A 390 -7.48 5.95 -11.82
N SER A 391 -7.16 6.37 -13.04
CA SER A 391 -8.08 6.30 -14.20
C SER A 391 -7.34 6.00 -15.52
N HIS A 392 -8.02 6.28 -16.64
CA HIS A 392 -7.59 6.03 -18.00
C HIS A 392 -7.11 7.32 -18.66
N GLY A 393 -6.56 7.25 -19.88
CA GLY A 393 -5.99 8.42 -20.56
C GLY A 393 -6.99 9.59 -20.67
N ALA A 394 -8.20 9.31 -21.20
CA ALA A 394 -9.25 10.32 -21.33
C ALA A 394 -9.75 10.84 -19.97
N GLY A 395 -9.92 9.93 -19.00
CA GLY A 395 -10.36 10.29 -17.64
C GLY A 395 -9.34 11.17 -16.90
N CYS A 396 -8.05 10.85 -16.98
CA CYS A 396 -6.98 11.68 -16.42
C CYS A 396 -6.98 13.07 -17.05
N ASN A 397 -7.18 13.15 -18.37
CA ASN A 397 -7.25 14.42 -19.07
C ASN A 397 -8.47 15.26 -18.61
N ALA A 398 -9.64 14.63 -18.45
CA ALA A 398 -10.83 15.27 -17.89
C ALA A 398 -10.64 15.75 -16.44
N LEU A 399 -9.97 14.95 -15.59
CA LEU A 399 -9.63 15.32 -14.21
C LEU A 399 -8.67 16.51 -14.16
N ILE A 400 -7.58 16.47 -14.94
CA ILE A 400 -6.61 17.56 -14.98
C ILE A 400 -7.29 18.85 -15.47
N GLY A 401 -8.11 18.78 -16.52
CA GLY A 401 -8.86 19.95 -16.99
C GLY A 401 -9.95 20.43 -16.02
N ALA A 402 -10.47 19.55 -15.16
CA ALA A 402 -11.37 19.94 -14.08
C ALA A 402 -10.64 20.70 -12.98
N ILE A 403 -9.46 20.21 -12.56
CA ILE A 403 -8.61 20.81 -11.52
C ILE A 403 -8.03 22.15 -11.98
N THR A 404 -7.52 22.24 -13.22
CA THR A 404 -6.89 23.47 -13.72
C THR A 404 -7.88 24.53 -14.22
N HIS A 405 -9.18 24.20 -14.26
CA HIS A 405 -10.22 24.98 -14.93
C HIS A 405 -9.89 25.34 -16.40
N GLN A 406 -9.05 24.54 -17.06
CA GLN A 406 -8.64 24.74 -18.45
C GLN A 406 -9.03 23.55 -19.33
N PRO A 407 -9.37 23.77 -20.61
CA PRO A 407 -9.47 22.69 -21.57
C PRO A 407 -8.08 22.13 -21.82
N VAL A 408 -7.73 21.06 -21.12
CA VAL A 408 -6.47 20.34 -21.32
C VAL A 408 -6.70 19.29 -22.40
N LEU A 409 -5.82 19.23 -23.40
CA LEU A 409 -5.77 18.17 -24.41
C LEU A 409 -4.33 17.66 -24.49
N THR A 410 -3.80 17.22 -23.35
CA THR A 410 -2.47 16.64 -23.26
C THR A 410 -2.51 15.13 -23.40
N ASP A 411 -1.52 14.57 -24.09
CA ASP A 411 -1.26 13.15 -24.10
C ASP A 411 -0.74 12.72 -22.72
N VAL A 412 -1.62 12.11 -21.94
CA VAL A 412 -1.29 11.58 -20.60
C VAL A 412 -0.59 10.24 -20.77
N SER A 413 0.71 10.15 -20.49
CA SER A 413 1.48 8.90 -20.64
C SER A 413 1.06 7.82 -19.62
N LEU A 414 1.36 6.54 -19.90
CA LEU A 414 1.07 5.44 -18.98
C LEU A 414 1.85 5.60 -17.68
N ALA A 415 1.21 5.32 -16.54
CA ALA A 415 1.78 5.55 -15.22
C ALA A 415 2.33 6.97 -14.99
N SER A 416 1.78 7.98 -15.70
CA SER A 416 2.05 9.38 -15.42
C SER A 416 1.44 9.79 -14.08
N LEU A 417 2.10 10.74 -13.42
CA LEU A 417 1.65 11.33 -12.16
C LEU A 417 1.46 12.83 -12.35
N THR A 418 0.28 13.35 -12.02
CA THR A 418 0.02 14.79 -11.89
C THR A 418 -0.43 15.07 -10.46
N SER A 419 0.04 16.16 -9.86
CA SER A 419 -0.27 16.54 -8.48
C SER A 419 -0.91 17.92 -8.44
N ALA A 420 -1.93 18.08 -7.60
CA ALA A 420 -2.49 19.36 -7.18
C ALA A 420 -2.41 19.48 -5.66
N VAL A 421 -2.12 20.68 -5.16
CA VAL A 421 -2.04 20.95 -3.72
C VAL A 421 -3.39 21.51 -3.27
N GLY A 422 -3.78 21.25 -2.03
CA GLY A 422 -5.10 21.64 -1.51
C GLY A 422 -5.43 23.13 -1.55
N GLN A 423 -4.46 24.01 -1.79
CA GLN A 423 -4.69 25.44 -2.03
C GLN A 423 -5.27 25.74 -3.42
N ASP A 424 -5.12 24.81 -4.37
CA ASP A 424 -5.53 24.92 -5.77
C ASP A 424 -6.91 24.28 -6.05
N LEU A 425 -7.60 23.77 -5.02
CA LEU A 425 -8.80 22.92 -5.13
C LEU A 425 -10.10 23.60 -4.75
#